data_AF-A0A924UYK3-F1
#
_entry.id   AF-A0A924UYK3-F1
#
_cell.length_a   1.000
_cell.length_b   1.000
_cell.length_c   1.000
_cell.angle_alpha   90.00
_cell.angle_beta   90.00
_cell.angle_gamma   90.00
#
_symmetry.space_group_name_H-M   'P 1'
#
loop_
_entity.id
_entity.type
_entity.pdbx_description
1 polymer ?
#
loop_
_entity_poly.entity_id
_entity_poly.type
_entity_poly.pdbx_seq_one_letter_code
_entity_poly.pdbx_strand_id
1 'polypeptide(L)'
;FSQTLAPLFGDAAVDSTEENLQARARGTLLMALSNKFGHLVLTTGNKSEMSVGYATLYGDMAGGYDVLKDVYKTQVYELAHFRNSLEETPVIPERVITRPPSAELRPDQTDQDSLPPYDVLDAILYGYIERDKSLDALVEQGFDRATVQHVIRLVDRNEHKRKQAAPGPRISGRAFSRERRYPLVNGWAAGE
;
A
#
# COMPACT_ATOMS: atom_id res chain seq x y z
N PHE A 1 19.69 -6.96 12.66
CA PHE A 1 19.49 -7.67 11.38
C PHE A 1 20.65 -7.44 10.42
N SER A 2 20.95 -6.22 9.98
CA SER A 2 21.97 -5.99 8.95
C SER A 2 23.37 -6.50 9.32
N GLN A 3 23.84 -6.24 10.56
CA GLN A 3 25.12 -6.81 11.03
C GLN A 3 25.14 -8.34 11.02
N THR A 4 24.01 -8.98 11.33
CA THR A 4 23.86 -10.44 11.34
C THR A 4 23.92 -11.03 9.93
N LEU A 5 23.38 -10.32 8.94
CA LEU A 5 23.27 -10.78 7.56
C LEU A 5 24.47 -10.36 6.69
N ALA A 6 25.26 -9.38 7.12
CA ALA A 6 26.41 -8.87 6.36
C ALA A 6 27.37 -9.98 5.86
N PRO A 7 27.73 -11.02 6.64
CA PRO A 7 28.60 -12.09 6.14
C PRO A 7 27.96 -12.94 5.02
N LEU A 8 26.63 -12.96 4.92
CA LEU A 8 25.88 -13.71 3.90
C LEU A 8 25.62 -12.86 2.65
N PHE A 9 25.48 -11.55 2.81
CA PHE A 9 25.25 -10.63 1.69
C PHE A 9 26.54 -10.32 0.93
N GLY A 10 27.70 -10.36 1.60
CA GLY A 10 28.99 -10.05 0.99
C GLY A 10 28.99 -8.62 0.43
N ASP A 11 29.46 -8.47 -0.81
CA ASP A 11 29.55 -7.19 -1.52
C ASP A 11 28.33 -6.90 -2.41
N ALA A 12 27.20 -7.58 -2.20
CA ALA A 12 25.98 -7.31 -2.94
C ALA A 12 25.51 -5.86 -2.71
N ALA A 13 25.02 -5.23 -3.78
CA ALA A 13 24.49 -3.87 -3.69
C ALA A 13 23.23 -3.83 -2.84
N VAL A 14 23.07 -2.76 -2.06
CA VAL A 14 21.85 -2.50 -1.28
C VAL A 14 20.65 -2.38 -2.20
N ASP A 15 19.56 -3.04 -1.84
CA ASP A 15 18.30 -2.99 -2.57
C ASP A 15 17.09 -2.99 -1.62
N SER A 16 15.91 -3.36 -2.14
CA SER A 16 14.68 -3.46 -1.33
C SER A 16 14.81 -4.42 -0.13
N THR A 17 15.81 -5.29 -0.10
CA THR A 17 16.06 -6.24 0.98
C THR A 17 16.36 -5.52 2.29
N GLU A 18 17.27 -4.54 2.30
CA GLU A 18 17.61 -3.76 3.49
C GLU A 18 16.43 -2.91 3.96
N GLU A 19 15.67 -2.32 3.03
CA GLU A 19 14.46 -1.56 3.32
C GLU A 19 13.39 -2.45 3.97
N ASN A 20 13.14 -3.63 3.40
CA ASN A 20 12.20 -4.60 3.93
C ASN A 20 12.62 -5.13 5.31
N LEU A 21 13.92 -5.27 5.59
CA LEU A 21 14.42 -5.64 6.92
C LEU A 21 14.07 -4.58 7.97
N GLN A 22 14.18 -3.29 7.63
CA GLN A 22 13.77 -2.21 8.53
C GLN A 22 12.27 -2.26 8.83
N ALA A 23 11.43 -2.45 7.82
CA ALA A 23 9.99 -2.57 8.00
C ALA A 23 9.62 -3.79 8.88
N ARG A 24 10.23 -4.96 8.64
CA ARG A 24 10.02 -6.16 9.48
C ARG A 24 10.48 -5.98 10.92
N ALA A 25 11.56 -5.24 11.14
CA ALA A 25 12.00 -4.90 12.49
C ALA A 25 10.95 -4.07 13.23
N ARG A 26 10.38 -3.05 12.57
CA ARG A 26 9.29 -2.22 13.13
C ARG A 26 8.07 -3.09 13.50
N GLY A 27 7.63 -3.96 12.60
CA GLY A 27 6.53 -4.90 12.86
C GLY A 27 6.80 -5.83 14.05
N THR A 28 8.01 -6.41 14.12
CA THR A 28 8.42 -7.28 15.24
C THR A 28 8.36 -6.56 16.58
N LEU A 29 8.82 -5.32 16.65
CA LEU A 29 8.80 -4.50 17.87
C LEU A 29 7.37 -4.21 18.32
N LEU A 30 6.49 -3.78 17.41
CA LEU A 30 5.09 -3.49 17.74
C LEU A 30 4.34 -4.74 18.22
N MET A 31 4.56 -5.87 17.57
CA MET A 31 3.98 -7.15 17.98
C MET A 31 4.53 -7.62 19.34
N ALA A 32 5.80 -7.37 19.66
CA ALA A 32 6.35 -7.68 20.97
C ALA A 32 5.68 -6.86 22.09
N LEU A 33 5.44 -5.57 21.85
CA LEU A 33 4.70 -4.70 22.77
C LEU A 33 3.25 -5.16 22.93
N SER A 34 2.58 -5.48 21.83
CA SER A 34 1.22 -6.06 21.83
C SER A 34 1.15 -7.33 22.66
N ASN A 35 2.06 -8.27 22.47
CA ASN A 35 2.12 -9.51 23.24
C ASN A 35 2.37 -9.27 24.73
N LYS A 36 3.20 -8.28 25.07
CA LYS A 36 3.54 -7.98 26.47
C LYS A 36 2.41 -7.27 27.22
N PHE A 37 1.70 -6.37 26.55
CA PHE A 37 0.77 -5.43 27.19
C PHE A 37 -0.69 -5.61 26.76
N GLY A 38 -0.99 -6.51 25.84
CA GLY A 38 -2.35 -6.83 25.39
C GLY A 38 -2.97 -5.81 24.43
N HIS A 39 -2.18 -4.93 23.81
CA HIS A 39 -2.69 -3.95 22.83
C HIS A 39 -2.97 -4.59 21.47
N LEU A 40 -3.96 -4.08 20.75
CA LEU A 40 -4.16 -4.40 19.34
C LEU A 40 -3.26 -3.50 18.47
N VAL A 41 -2.39 -4.09 17.66
CA VAL A 41 -1.64 -3.33 16.65
C VAL A 41 -2.56 -3.00 15.49
N LEU A 42 -2.71 -1.71 15.19
CA LEU A 42 -3.38 -1.23 13.99
C LEU A 42 -2.36 -1.06 12.87
N THR A 43 -2.59 -1.72 11.73
CA THR A 43 -1.82 -1.45 10.51
C THR A 43 -2.39 -0.22 9.81
N THR A 44 -1.59 0.41 8.97
CA THR A 44 -1.89 1.71 8.36
C THR A 44 -1.82 1.68 6.84
N GLY A 45 -1.96 0.49 6.24
CA GLY A 45 -1.89 0.31 4.79
C GLY A 45 -3.18 0.79 4.13
N ASN A 46 -3.08 1.76 3.22
CA ASN A 46 -4.26 2.22 2.49
C ASN A 46 -4.57 1.35 1.27
N LYS A 47 -5.75 1.54 0.68
CA LYS A 47 -6.22 0.74 -0.46
C LYS A 47 -5.28 0.85 -1.66
N SER A 48 -4.69 2.01 -1.92
CA SER A 48 -3.76 2.22 -3.03
C SER A 48 -2.51 1.35 -2.87
N GLU A 49 -1.85 1.45 -1.72
CA GLU A 49 -0.66 0.66 -1.36
C GLU A 49 -0.95 -0.84 -1.43
N MET A 50 -2.06 -1.30 -0.82
CA MET A 50 -2.46 -2.70 -0.84
C MET A 50 -2.81 -3.19 -2.25
N SER A 51 -3.35 -2.33 -3.11
CA SER A 51 -3.68 -2.66 -4.50
C SER A 51 -2.43 -3.03 -5.28
N VAL A 52 -1.43 -2.16 -5.30
CA VAL A 52 -0.20 -2.38 -6.07
C VAL A 52 0.86 -3.19 -5.29
N GLY A 53 0.56 -3.58 -4.05
CA GLY A 53 1.45 -4.32 -3.17
C GLY A 53 2.69 -3.54 -2.75
N TYR A 54 2.56 -2.22 -2.66
CA TYR A 54 3.56 -1.31 -2.11
C TYR A 54 3.54 -1.40 -0.58
N ALA A 55 3.96 -2.58 -0.10
CA ALA A 55 3.88 -2.99 1.29
C ALA A 55 4.88 -4.12 1.56
N THR A 56 5.36 -4.17 2.79
CA THR A 56 6.27 -5.20 3.26
C THR A 56 5.52 -6.27 4.03
N LEU A 57 5.49 -7.50 3.49
CA LEU A 57 4.97 -8.66 4.23
C LEU A 57 5.70 -8.80 5.57
N TYR A 58 4.91 -8.86 6.63
CA TYR A 58 5.34 -8.93 8.03
C TYR A 58 6.11 -7.70 8.53
N GLY A 59 6.10 -6.62 7.75
CA GLY A 59 6.55 -5.29 8.17
C GLY A 59 5.36 -4.40 8.49
N ASP A 60 5.06 -3.44 7.62
CA ASP A 60 3.89 -2.56 7.71
C ASP A 60 2.55 -3.33 7.74
N MET A 61 2.50 -4.54 7.19
CA MET A 61 1.32 -5.42 7.22
C MET A 61 1.15 -6.17 8.55
N ALA A 62 2.09 -6.07 9.50
CA ALA A 62 2.04 -6.80 10.76
C ALA A 62 1.13 -6.10 11.78
N GLY A 63 -0.11 -6.59 11.89
CA GLY A 63 -1.04 -6.16 12.94
C GLY A 63 -2.36 -6.93 12.90
N GLY A 64 -3.26 -6.59 13.82
CA GLY A 64 -4.52 -7.31 14.00
C GLY A 64 -5.71 -6.68 13.26
N TYR A 65 -5.64 -5.39 12.91
CA TYR A 65 -6.70 -4.71 12.17
C TYR A 65 -6.15 -3.53 11.37
N ASP A 66 -6.66 -3.34 10.15
CA ASP A 66 -6.28 -2.23 9.27
C ASP A 66 -7.46 -1.28 9.09
N VAL A 67 -7.33 -0.08 9.64
CA VAL A 67 -8.40 0.93 9.63
C VAL A 67 -8.57 1.57 8.25
N LEU A 68 -7.50 1.64 7.46
CA LEU A 68 -7.46 2.35 6.17
C LEU A 68 -7.50 1.40 4.97
N LYS A 69 -7.64 0.10 5.22
CA LYS A 69 -7.60 -0.98 4.20
C LYS A 69 -8.38 -0.72 2.93
N ASP A 70 -9.54 -0.06 3.04
CA ASP A 70 -10.45 0.19 1.93
C ASP A 70 -10.61 1.69 1.60
N VAL A 71 -9.64 2.51 2.01
CA VAL A 71 -9.56 3.96 1.76
C VAL A 71 -8.44 4.23 0.75
N TYR A 72 -8.72 4.89 -0.37
CA TYR A 72 -7.69 5.29 -1.34
C TYR A 72 -6.79 6.40 -0.79
N LYS A 73 -5.55 6.51 -1.26
CA LYS A 73 -4.58 7.51 -0.76
C LYS A 73 -5.09 8.94 -0.91
N THR A 74 -5.69 9.25 -2.05
CA THR A 74 -6.39 10.52 -2.29
C THR A 74 -7.43 10.82 -1.21
N GLN A 75 -8.23 9.82 -0.83
CA GLN A 75 -9.21 9.93 0.25
C GLN A 75 -8.56 10.05 1.64
N VAL A 76 -7.38 9.45 1.87
CA VAL A 76 -6.64 9.65 3.13
C VAL A 76 -6.29 11.12 3.32
N TYR A 77 -5.86 11.81 2.27
CA TYR A 77 -5.60 13.26 2.32
C TYR A 77 -6.89 14.06 2.60
N GLU A 78 -7.99 13.73 1.91
CA GLU A 78 -9.30 14.36 2.16
C GLU A 78 -9.77 14.18 3.61
N LEU A 79 -9.65 12.96 4.15
CA LEU A 79 -10.01 12.64 5.53
C LEU A 79 -9.12 13.35 6.55
N ALA A 80 -7.82 13.52 6.26
CA ALA A 80 -6.92 14.26 7.12
C ALA A 80 -7.31 15.75 7.21
N HIS A 81 -7.59 16.38 6.06
CA HIS A 81 -8.09 17.76 6.02
C HIS A 81 -9.44 17.89 6.72
N PHE A 82 -10.37 16.97 6.48
CA PHE A 82 -11.65 16.94 7.17
C PHE A 82 -11.46 16.84 8.69
N ARG A 83 -10.64 15.90 9.18
CA ARG A 83 -10.39 15.72 10.63
C ARG A 83 -9.83 16.98 11.27
N ASN A 84 -8.92 17.67 10.58
CA ASN A 84 -8.35 18.94 11.05
C ASN A 84 -9.36 20.08 11.06
N SER A 85 -10.35 20.10 10.15
CA SER A 85 -11.38 21.14 10.14
C SER A 85 -12.38 21.06 11.30
N LEU A 86 -12.39 19.96 12.06
CA LEU A 86 -13.30 19.76 13.19
C LEU A 86 -12.79 20.39 14.51
N GLU A 87 -11.54 20.84 14.56
CA GLU A 87 -10.90 21.35 15.78
C GLU A 87 -10.34 22.75 15.52
N GLU A 88 -10.29 23.60 16.55
CA GLU A 88 -9.61 24.89 16.45
C GLU A 88 -8.10 24.73 16.25
N THR A 89 -7.51 23.71 16.88
CA THR A 89 -6.09 23.35 16.71
C THR A 89 -5.98 22.05 15.91
N PRO A 90 -5.36 22.07 14.72
CA PRO A 90 -5.18 20.87 13.90
C PRO A 90 -4.46 19.74 14.65
N VAL A 91 -5.04 18.54 14.65
CA VAL A 91 -4.48 17.37 15.32
C VAL A 91 -3.46 16.63 14.46
N ILE A 92 -3.57 16.73 13.12
CA ILE A 92 -2.60 16.21 12.16
C ILE A 92 -1.72 17.39 11.72
N PRO A 93 -0.40 17.37 11.95
CA PRO A 93 0.48 18.47 11.54
C PRO A 93 0.46 18.67 10.01
N GLU A 94 0.32 19.92 9.56
CA GLU A 94 0.22 20.27 8.13
C GLU A 94 1.40 19.75 7.29
N ARG A 95 2.60 19.73 7.89
CA ARG A 95 3.81 19.18 7.25
C ARG A 95 3.71 17.69 6.89
N VAL A 96 2.84 16.93 7.56
CA VAL A 96 2.63 15.50 7.28
C VAL A 96 1.73 15.33 6.06
N ILE A 97 0.82 16.28 5.83
CA ILE A 97 -0.13 16.29 4.72
C ILE A 97 0.54 16.80 3.43
N THR A 98 1.35 17.85 3.55
CA THR A 98 1.95 18.55 2.40
C THR A 98 3.26 17.94 1.89
N ARG A 99 3.93 17.10 2.68
CA ARG A 99 5.17 16.42 2.26
C ARG A 99 4.88 15.34 1.21
N PRO A 100 5.85 15.02 0.34
CA PRO A 100 5.74 13.87 -0.56
C PRO A 100 5.48 12.56 0.20
N PRO A 101 4.63 11.66 -0.33
CA PRO A 101 4.38 10.36 0.28
C PRO A 101 5.62 9.47 0.21
N SER A 102 5.91 8.77 1.31
CA SER A 102 7.13 7.96 1.48
C SER A 102 6.96 6.91 2.57
N ALA A 103 7.66 5.78 2.43
CA ALA A 103 7.79 4.75 3.47
C ALA A 103 8.92 5.03 4.49
N GLU A 104 9.75 6.05 4.23
CA GLU A 104 10.87 6.47 5.07
C GLU A 104 11.82 5.29 5.43
N LEU A 105 12.20 4.51 4.42
CA LEU A 105 13.12 3.36 4.54
C LEU A 105 14.53 3.66 4.00
N ARG A 106 14.67 4.68 3.15
CA ARG A 106 15.96 5.21 2.69
C ARG A 106 15.91 6.75 2.57
N PRO A 107 17.07 7.44 2.52
CA PRO A 107 17.12 8.88 2.29
C PRO A 107 16.42 9.30 1.00
N ASP A 108 15.75 10.45 1.03
CA ASP A 108 15.08 11.09 -0.11
C ASP A 108 14.05 10.20 -0.85
N GLN A 109 13.58 9.13 -0.20
CA GLN A 109 12.60 8.20 -0.77
C GLN A 109 11.27 8.89 -1.04
N THR A 110 10.71 8.65 -2.22
CA THR A 110 9.31 8.99 -2.56
C THR A 110 8.62 7.80 -3.19
N ASP A 111 7.33 7.63 -2.95
CA ASP A 111 6.53 6.57 -3.58
C ASP A 111 6.52 6.71 -5.11
N GLN A 112 6.71 7.94 -5.61
CA GLN A 112 6.79 8.26 -7.03
C GLN A 112 8.06 7.70 -7.71
N ASP A 113 9.02 7.17 -6.96
CA ASP A 113 10.17 6.44 -7.50
C ASP A 113 9.74 5.17 -8.27
N SER A 114 8.54 4.64 -7.98
CA SER A 114 8.06 3.38 -8.56
C SER A 114 6.57 3.38 -8.95
N LEU A 115 5.81 4.39 -8.54
CA LEU A 115 4.37 4.50 -8.78
C LEU A 115 4.04 5.82 -9.51
N PRO A 116 2.97 5.86 -10.33
CA PRO A 116 2.45 7.13 -10.82
C PRO A 116 1.90 7.97 -9.65
N PRO A 117 1.71 9.29 -9.83
CA PRO A 117 1.04 10.15 -8.87
C PRO A 117 -0.29 9.55 -8.37
N TYR A 118 -0.61 9.73 -7.09
CA TYR A 118 -1.72 9.02 -6.45
C TYR A 118 -3.10 9.38 -7.02
N ASP A 119 -3.29 10.59 -7.53
CA ASP A 119 -4.50 10.99 -8.25
C ASP A 119 -4.70 10.16 -9.53
N VAL A 120 -3.62 9.93 -10.28
CA VAL A 120 -3.64 9.06 -11.48
C VAL A 120 -3.77 7.59 -11.07
N LEU A 121 -3.00 7.14 -10.08
CA LEU A 121 -3.01 5.76 -9.60
C LEU A 121 -4.41 5.37 -9.11
N ASP A 122 -4.99 6.16 -8.21
CA ASP A 122 -6.28 5.86 -7.58
C ASP A 122 -7.42 5.87 -8.61
N ALA A 123 -7.35 6.75 -9.63
CA ALA A 123 -8.33 6.75 -10.71
C ALA A 123 -8.26 5.49 -11.58
N ILE A 124 -7.04 5.01 -11.90
CA ILE A 124 -6.83 3.75 -12.63
C ILE A 124 -7.30 2.57 -11.77
N LEU A 125 -6.92 2.54 -10.49
CA LEU A 125 -7.32 1.50 -9.54
C LEU A 125 -8.85 1.44 -9.40
N TYR A 126 -9.50 2.59 -9.21
CA TYR A 126 -10.95 2.68 -9.12
C TYR A 126 -11.65 2.13 -10.37
N GLY A 127 -11.13 2.47 -11.54
CA GLY A 127 -11.64 1.96 -12.80
C GLY A 127 -11.46 0.44 -12.95
N TYR A 128 -10.27 -0.07 -12.62
CA TYR A 128 -9.94 -1.49 -12.78
C TYR A 128 -10.63 -2.38 -11.72
N ILE A 129 -10.62 -1.96 -10.45
CA ILE A 129 -11.09 -2.78 -9.33
C ILE A 129 -12.60 -2.60 -9.13
N GLU A 130 -13.08 -1.38 -8.93
CA GLU A 130 -14.48 -1.12 -8.58
C GLU A 130 -15.40 -1.12 -9.80
N ARG A 131 -14.92 -0.62 -10.94
CA ARG A 131 -15.71 -0.53 -12.17
C ARG A 131 -15.45 -1.65 -13.16
N ASP A 132 -14.53 -2.57 -12.85
CA ASP A 132 -14.19 -3.74 -13.66
C ASP A 132 -13.86 -3.39 -15.12
N LYS A 133 -13.26 -2.22 -15.34
CA LYS A 133 -12.92 -1.73 -16.68
C LYS A 133 -11.73 -2.49 -17.24
N SER A 134 -11.78 -2.77 -18.54
CA SER A 134 -10.63 -3.30 -19.27
C SER A 134 -9.52 -2.25 -19.39
N LEU A 135 -8.34 -2.72 -19.75
CA LEU A 135 -7.20 -1.88 -20.09
C LEU A 135 -7.56 -0.86 -21.17
N ASP A 136 -8.19 -1.29 -22.27
CA ASP A 136 -8.52 -0.39 -23.38
C ASP A 136 -9.56 0.65 -22.96
N ALA A 137 -10.56 0.28 -22.16
CA ALA A 137 -11.55 1.23 -21.64
C ALA A 137 -10.93 2.29 -20.71
N LEU A 138 -9.85 1.96 -19.98
CA LEU A 138 -9.09 2.92 -19.20
C LEU A 138 -8.24 3.84 -20.09
N VAL A 139 -7.63 3.30 -21.15
CA VAL A 139 -6.89 4.11 -22.12
C VAL A 139 -7.80 5.08 -22.86
N GLU A 140 -9.03 4.67 -23.21
CA GLU A 140 -10.04 5.53 -23.82
C GLU A 140 -10.47 6.70 -22.92
N GLN A 141 -10.27 6.60 -21.59
CA GLN A 141 -10.48 7.71 -20.66
C GLN A 141 -9.31 8.71 -20.62
N GLY A 142 -8.25 8.48 -21.41
CA GLY A 142 -7.09 9.36 -21.52
C GLY A 142 -5.92 8.97 -20.63
N PHE A 143 -5.95 7.81 -19.97
CA PHE A 143 -4.78 7.32 -19.24
C PHE A 143 -3.73 6.75 -20.21
N ASP A 144 -2.45 6.96 -19.91
CA ASP A 144 -1.35 6.38 -20.66
C ASP A 144 -1.38 4.84 -20.60
N ARG A 145 -1.26 4.20 -21.77
CA ARG A 145 -1.38 2.74 -21.90
C ARG A 145 -0.31 1.99 -21.11
N ALA A 146 0.94 2.46 -21.14
CA ALA A 146 2.03 1.81 -20.43
C ALA A 146 1.82 1.89 -18.91
N THR A 147 1.34 3.03 -18.42
CA THR A 147 0.99 3.25 -17.01
C THR A 147 -0.16 2.34 -16.57
N VAL A 148 -1.26 2.27 -17.33
CA VAL A 148 -2.39 1.36 -17.01
C VAL A 148 -1.94 -0.10 -16.98
N GLN A 149 -1.18 -0.54 -17.98
CA GLN A 149 -0.60 -1.89 -18.04
C GLN A 149 0.29 -2.19 -16.84
N HIS A 150 1.11 -1.23 -16.43
CA HIS A 150 1.98 -1.37 -15.27
C HIS A 150 1.17 -1.55 -13.98
N VAL A 151 0.18 -0.68 -13.75
CA VAL A 151 -0.68 -0.74 -12.56
C VAL A 151 -1.48 -2.04 -12.50
N ILE A 152 -2.11 -2.48 -13.59
CA ILE A 152 -2.86 -3.74 -13.62
C ILE A 152 -1.96 -4.93 -13.25
N ARG A 153 -0.75 -4.99 -13.83
CA ARG A 153 0.23 -6.03 -13.54
C ARG A 153 0.65 -6.04 -12.07
N LEU A 154 0.85 -4.86 -11.47
CA LEU A 154 1.14 -4.74 -10.04
C LEU A 154 -0.03 -5.24 -9.20
N VAL A 155 -1.27 -4.90 -9.57
CA VAL A 155 -2.45 -5.41 -8.88
C VAL A 155 -2.43 -6.93 -8.89
N ASP A 156 -2.37 -7.56 -10.05
CA ASP A 156 -2.55 -9.02 -10.13
C ASP A 156 -1.39 -9.80 -9.49
N ARG A 157 -0.14 -9.34 -9.63
CA ARG A 157 1.04 -9.99 -9.02
C ARG A 157 1.01 -10.00 -7.49
N ASN A 158 0.38 -9.00 -6.88
CA ASN A 158 0.41 -8.79 -5.43
C ASN A 158 -0.77 -9.41 -4.67
N GLU A 159 -1.55 -10.28 -5.31
CA GLU A 159 -2.66 -11.00 -4.66
C GLU A 159 -2.21 -11.79 -3.42
N HIS A 160 -1.01 -12.38 -3.47
CA HIS A 160 -0.44 -13.13 -2.34
C HIS A 160 -0.20 -12.27 -1.09
N LYS A 161 0.14 -10.98 -1.25
CA LYS A 161 0.28 -10.05 -0.13
C LYS A 161 -1.08 -9.74 0.46
N ARG A 162 -2.06 -9.38 -0.38
CA ARG A 162 -3.41 -9.01 0.06
C ARG A 162 -4.14 -10.11 0.82
N LYS A 163 -3.93 -11.38 0.47
CA LYS A 163 -4.51 -12.52 1.22
C LYS A 163 -3.98 -12.67 2.64
N GLN A 164 -2.82 -12.07 2.95
CA GLN A 164 -2.20 -12.09 4.28
C GLN A 164 -2.38 -10.76 5.04
N ALA A 165 -3.03 -9.77 4.43
CA ALA A 165 -3.28 -8.48 5.08
C ALA A 165 -4.29 -8.62 6.23
N ALA A 166 -4.05 -7.88 7.31
CA ALA A 166 -4.98 -7.78 8.44
C ALA A 166 -6.42 -7.45 7.97
N PRO A 167 -7.48 -7.93 8.66
CA PRO A 167 -8.85 -7.55 8.33
C PRO A 167 -9.05 -6.04 8.50
N GLY A 168 -10.04 -5.47 7.81
CA GLY A 168 -10.35 -4.05 7.86
C GLY A 168 -11.77 -3.78 7.40
N PRO A 169 -12.31 -2.57 7.62
CA PRO A 169 -13.66 -2.23 7.23
C PRO A 169 -13.75 -2.10 5.70
N ARG A 170 -14.92 -2.39 5.16
CA ARG A 170 -15.26 -2.06 3.77
C ARG A 170 -16.04 -0.75 3.75
N ILE A 171 -15.66 0.14 2.85
CA ILE A 171 -16.38 1.39 2.57
C ILE A 171 -16.66 1.59 1.06
N SER A 172 -16.00 0.82 0.19
CA SER A 172 -16.13 0.91 -1.26
C SER A 172 -17.15 -0.07 -1.84
N GLY A 173 -17.48 0.08 -3.12
CA GLY A 173 -18.35 -0.85 -3.85
C GLY A 173 -17.77 -2.25 -4.01
N ARG A 174 -16.43 -2.38 -4.06
CA ARG A 174 -15.72 -3.66 -4.27
C ARG A 174 -14.40 -3.69 -3.50
N ALA A 175 -14.36 -4.44 -2.41
CA ALA A 175 -13.18 -4.64 -1.58
C ALA A 175 -12.39 -5.92 -1.94
N PHE A 176 -11.09 -5.93 -1.65
CA PHE A 176 -10.18 -7.03 -1.97
C PHE A 176 -10.38 -8.33 -1.18
N SER A 177 -11.13 -8.30 -0.07
CA SER A 177 -11.29 -9.47 0.78
C SER A 177 -12.30 -10.46 0.20
N ARG A 178 -13.60 -10.13 0.31
CA ARG A 178 -14.69 -11.06 -0.03
C ARG A 178 -15.20 -10.90 -1.46
N GLU A 179 -15.13 -9.68 -2.01
CA GLU A 179 -15.86 -9.26 -3.22
C GLU A 179 -15.03 -9.40 -4.50
N ARG A 180 -13.70 -9.24 -4.40
CA ARG A 180 -12.76 -9.55 -5.48
C ARG A 180 -11.99 -10.81 -5.14
N ARG A 181 -12.29 -11.92 -5.81
CA ARG A 181 -11.63 -13.22 -5.58
C ARG A 181 -10.85 -13.63 -6.80
N TYR A 182 -9.53 -13.49 -6.74
CA TYR A 182 -8.64 -13.90 -7.82
C TYR A 182 -7.73 -15.06 -7.37
N PRO A 183 -7.31 -15.93 -8.30
CA PRO A 183 -6.36 -16.98 -7.98
C PRO A 183 -4.98 -16.38 -7.69
N LEU A 184 -4.20 -17.04 -6.82
CA LEU A 184 -2.81 -16.66 -6.57
C LEU A 184 -1.93 -16.95 -7.79
N VAL A 185 -2.15 -18.12 -8.42
CA VAL A 185 -1.53 -18.49 -9.68
C VAL A 185 -2.48 -18.02 -10.78
N ASN A 186 -2.19 -16.85 -11.33
CA ASN A 186 -2.95 -16.24 -12.42
C ASN A 186 -2.06 -16.07 -13.64
N GLY A 187 -2.44 -16.65 -14.77
CA GLY A 187 -1.75 -16.53 -16.05
C GLY A 187 -2.39 -15.54 -17.02
N TRP A 188 -3.46 -14.86 -16.61
CA TRP A 188 -4.14 -13.87 -17.44
C TRP A 188 -3.24 -12.66 -17.70
N ALA A 189 -3.06 -12.28 -18.97
CA ALA A 189 -2.32 -11.10 -19.36
C ALA A 189 -3.30 -9.96 -19.71
N ALA A 190 -3.04 -8.76 -19.20
CA ALA A 190 -3.88 -7.60 -19.49
C ALA A 190 -3.74 -7.17 -20.97
N GLY A 191 -4.87 -7.13 -21.69
CA GLY A 191 -4.92 -6.76 -23.10
C GLY A 191 -4.94 -7.95 -24.07
N GLU A 192 -5.01 -9.18 -23.56
CA GLU A 192 -5.44 -10.38 -24.31
C GLU A 192 -6.96 -10.59 -24.23
#